data_AF-A0A496QUW1-F1
#
_entry.id   AF-A0A496QUW1-F1
#
_cell.length_a   1.000
_cell.length_b   1.000
_cell.length_c   1.000
_cell.angle_alpha   90.00
_cell.angle_beta   90.00
_cell.angle_gamma   90.00
#
_symmetry.space_group_name_H-M   'P 1'
#
loop_
_entity.id
_entity.type
_entity.pdbx_description
1 polymer ?
#
loop_
_entity_poly.entity_id
_entity_poly.type
_entity_poly.pdbx_seq_one_letter_code
_entity_poly.pdbx_strand_id
1 'polypeptide(L)'
;MKKTVIVLLFLLLQHGYAQEQSEEIAVLKRGPLSRRGIPVLQANIIPHFYGEYEYRGFTLYVYYTTEKIVPLSEWEKSECNSYELWGYYFSHIEEREVFFYTSDRGWNVFLSFPPDFKDYCVFTQKFLDRLRYFISITRDQSQPPFPAIL
;
A
#
# COMPACT_ATOMS: atom_id res chain seq x y z
N MET A 1 19.96 -15.34 -62.35
CA MET A 1 20.27 -16.09 -61.10
C MET A 1 19.83 -15.21 -59.92
N LYS A 2 18.58 -15.33 -59.46
CA LYS A 2 18.15 -15.89 -58.15
C LYS A 2 18.98 -15.38 -56.96
N LYS A 3 18.46 -14.34 -56.27
CA LYS A 3 17.72 -14.41 -54.98
C LYS A 3 18.63 -14.84 -53.84
N THR A 4 19.03 -13.89 -52.98
CA THR A 4 19.27 -14.00 -51.52
C THR A 4 19.82 -12.63 -51.10
N VAL A 5 19.16 -11.92 -50.17
CA VAL A 5 19.68 -10.90 -49.21
C VAL A 5 18.52 -9.96 -48.86
N ILE A 6 17.41 -10.45 -48.29
CA ILE A 6 16.43 -9.59 -47.59
C ILE A 6 15.70 -10.45 -46.54
N VAL A 7 16.39 -10.94 -45.50
CA VAL A 7 15.71 -11.61 -44.36
C VAL A 7 16.26 -11.18 -42.99
N LEU A 8 17.45 -10.57 -42.92
CA LEU A 8 18.08 -10.25 -41.63
C LEU A 8 17.66 -8.91 -40.98
N LEU A 9 16.87 -8.07 -41.66
CA LEU A 9 16.49 -6.76 -41.12
C LEU A 9 15.18 -6.75 -40.31
N PHE A 10 14.39 -7.84 -40.35
CA PHE A 10 13.06 -7.87 -39.69
C PHE A 10 13.07 -8.45 -38.27
N LEU A 11 14.17 -9.10 -37.85
CA LEU A 11 14.28 -9.72 -36.51
C LEU A 11 14.81 -8.78 -35.42
N LEU A 12 15.28 -7.58 -35.77
CA LEU A 12 15.78 -6.59 -34.81
C LEU A 12 14.72 -5.58 -34.34
N LEU A 13 13.52 -5.57 -34.93
CA LEU A 13 12.45 -4.63 -34.57
C LEU A 13 11.48 -5.14 -33.49
N GLN A 14 11.65 -6.36 -32.97
CA GLN A 14 10.73 -6.94 -31.98
C GLN A 14 11.18 -6.84 -30.51
N HIS A 15 12.35 -6.25 -30.22
CA HIS A 15 12.85 -6.10 -28.85
C HIS A 15 12.51 -4.75 -28.19
N GLY A 16 11.62 -3.96 -28.81
CA GLY A 16 11.35 -2.58 -28.43
C GLY A 16 9.95 -2.30 -27.87
N TYR A 17 9.25 -3.28 -27.29
CA TYR A 17 8.18 -2.92 -26.35
C TYR A 17 8.84 -2.66 -25.01
N ALA A 18 9.45 -1.48 -24.91
CA ALA A 18 9.70 -0.85 -23.63
C ALA A 18 8.34 -0.82 -22.91
N GLN A 19 8.24 -1.64 -21.87
CA GLN A 19 7.18 -1.55 -20.88
C GLN A 19 7.33 -0.16 -20.26
N GLU A 20 6.61 0.80 -20.83
CA GLU A 20 6.63 2.19 -20.38
C GLU A 20 6.19 2.17 -18.92
N GLN A 21 7.19 2.38 -18.08
CA GLN A 21 7.11 2.32 -16.65
C GLN A 21 6.02 3.28 -16.19
N SER A 22 4.91 2.72 -15.70
CA SER A 22 3.96 3.40 -14.83
C SER A 22 4.64 3.71 -13.49
N GLU A 23 5.70 4.54 -13.53
CA GLU A 23 6.77 4.53 -12.53
C GLU A 23 6.40 5.22 -11.21
N GLU A 24 5.24 5.89 -11.11
CA GLU A 24 4.90 6.69 -9.91
C GLU A 24 3.48 6.52 -9.39
N ILE A 25 2.77 5.50 -9.85
CA ILE A 25 1.38 5.27 -9.50
C ILE A 25 1.27 3.99 -8.66
N ALA A 26 0.72 4.10 -7.45
CA ALA A 26 0.32 2.91 -6.70
C ALA A 26 -1.12 2.53 -7.07
N VAL A 27 -1.36 1.24 -7.32
CA VAL A 27 -2.66 0.73 -7.76
C VAL A 27 -3.18 -0.31 -6.77
N LEU A 28 -4.43 -0.16 -6.32
CA LEU A 28 -5.12 -1.15 -5.51
C LEU A 28 -5.39 -2.40 -6.37
N LYS A 29 -4.67 -3.49 -6.10
CA LYS A 29 -4.82 -4.78 -6.79
C LYS A 29 -5.96 -5.60 -6.21
N ARG A 30 -6.15 -5.52 -4.89
CA ARG A 30 -7.16 -6.30 -4.16
C ARG A 30 -7.62 -5.54 -2.92
N GLY A 31 -8.94 -5.40 -2.72
CA GLY A 31 -9.51 -4.71 -1.56
C GLY A 31 -10.63 -3.73 -1.94
N PRO A 32 -11.33 -3.15 -0.95
CA PRO A 32 -11.24 -3.48 0.48
C PRO A 32 -11.88 -4.84 0.78
N LEU A 33 -11.18 -5.74 1.47
CA LEU A 33 -11.71 -7.04 1.88
C LEU A 33 -11.91 -7.08 3.40
N SER A 34 -13.12 -7.40 3.86
CA SER A 34 -13.38 -7.58 5.29
C SER A 34 -12.69 -8.84 5.82
N ARG A 35 -11.91 -8.70 6.90
CA ARG A 35 -11.11 -9.76 7.53
C ARG A 35 -11.05 -9.55 9.05
N ARG A 36 -10.45 -10.50 9.75
CA ARG A 36 -10.17 -10.43 11.19
C ARG A 36 -8.70 -10.71 11.48
N GLY A 37 -8.20 -10.08 12.52
CA GLY A 37 -6.80 -10.19 12.94
C GLY A 37 -5.90 -9.31 12.09
N ILE A 38 -5.28 -8.31 12.70
CA ILE A 38 -4.27 -7.49 12.05
C ILE A 38 -2.92 -8.15 12.38
N PRO A 39 -2.12 -8.57 11.38
CA PRO A 39 -0.93 -9.40 11.62
C PRO A 39 0.09 -8.86 12.64
N VAL A 40 0.11 -7.53 12.84
CA VAL A 40 1.02 -6.87 13.80
C VAL A 40 0.49 -6.76 15.23
N LEU A 41 -0.74 -7.16 15.48
CA LEU A 41 -1.36 -7.10 16.80
C LEU A 41 -1.46 -8.49 17.40
N GLN A 42 -1.14 -8.62 18.69
CA GLN A 42 -1.12 -9.90 19.40
C GLN A 42 -2.51 -10.54 19.57
N ALA A 43 -3.60 -9.83 19.25
CA ALA A 43 -4.99 -10.30 19.38
C ALA A 43 -5.65 -10.48 18.00
N ASN A 44 -5.79 -11.73 17.56
CA ASN A 44 -6.30 -12.16 16.25
C ASN A 44 -7.83 -11.94 16.01
N ILE A 45 -8.48 -11.00 16.69
CA ILE A 45 -9.95 -10.84 16.62
C ILE A 45 -10.41 -9.48 16.08
N ILE A 46 -9.50 -8.52 15.88
CA ILE A 46 -9.89 -7.17 15.46
C ILE A 46 -10.44 -7.22 14.04
N PRO A 47 -11.72 -6.84 13.82
CA PRO A 47 -12.26 -6.67 12.49
C PRO A 47 -11.52 -5.54 11.76
N HIS A 48 -11.18 -5.77 10.51
CA HIS A 48 -10.53 -4.78 9.67
C HIS A 48 -10.89 -4.97 8.20
N PHE A 49 -10.60 -3.96 7.40
CA PHE A 49 -10.60 -4.02 5.94
C PHE A 49 -9.17 -4.04 5.44
N TYR A 50 -8.88 -4.99 4.57
CA TYR A 50 -7.57 -5.23 3.98
C TYR A 50 -7.52 -4.73 2.53
N GLY A 51 -6.40 -4.13 2.15
CA GLY A 51 -6.08 -3.74 0.79
C GLY A 51 -4.63 -4.06 0.44
N GLU A 52 -4.43 -4.40 -0.82
CA GLU A 52 -3.15 -4.76 -1.41
C GLU A 52 -2.88 -3.82 -2.58
N TYR A 53 -1.77 -3.10 -2.50
CA TYR A 53 -1.34 -2.15 -3.51
C TYR A 53 -0.08 -2.65 -4.21
N GLU A 54 -0.01 -2.43 -5.52
CA GLU A 54 1.22 -2.59 -6.29
C GLU A 54 1.81 -1.20 -6.55
N TYR A 55 3.09 -1.01 -6.25
CA TYR A 55 3.80 0.25 -6.51
C TYR A 55 5.26 -0.03 -6.86
N ARG A 56 5.69 0.34 -8.07
CA ARG A 56 7.07 0.07 -8.56
C ARG A 56 7.49 -1.40 -8.43
N GLY A 57 6.55 -2.33 -8.63
CA GLY A 57 6.78 -3.77 -8.45
C GLY A 57 6.76 -4.27 -6.99
N PHE A 58 6.64 -3.37 -6.01
CA PHE A 58 6.47 -3.73 -4.61
C PHE A 58 5.00 -3.99 -4.29
N THR A 59 4.75 -4.99 -3.44
CA THR A 59 3.44 -5.25 -2.87
C THR A 59 3.35 -4.63 -1.48
N LEU A 60 2.41 -3.72 -1.30
CA LEU A 60 2.17 -2.98 -0.05
C LEU A 60 0.82 -3.38 0.52
N TYR A 61 0.72 -3.47 1.85
CA TYR A 61 -0.54 -3.83 2.50
C TYR A 61 -1.07 -2.69 3.35
N VAL A 62 -2.39 -2.52 3.32
CA VAL A 62 -3.12 -1.57 4.15
C VAL A 62 -4.20 -2.29 4.93
N TYR A 63 -4.26 -2.02 6.23
CA TYR A 63 -5.29 -2.54 7.13
C TYR A 63 -6.01 -1.36 7.77
N TYR A 64 -7.32 -1.25 7.55
CA TYR A 64 -8.17 -0.20 8.10
C TYR A 64 -9.09 -0.78 9.17
N THR A 65 -9.24 -0.11 10.30
CA THR A 65 -10.22 -0.49 11.32
C THR A 65 -10.79 0.74 12.03
N THR A 66 -12.03 0.64 12.48
CA THR A 66 -12.67 1.63 13.37
C THR A 66 -12.58 1.20 14.84
N GLU A 67 -12.02 0.02 15.11
CA GLU A 67 -11.77 -0.42 16.48
C GLU A 67 -10.69 0.45 17.12
N LYS A 68 -10.85 0.73 18.41
CA LYS A 68 -9.86 1.51 19.17
C LYS A 68 -8.57 0.70 19.32
N ILE A 69 -7.47 1.25 18.82
CA ILE A 69 -6.14 0.69 18.99
C ILE A 69 -5.37 1.51 20.03
N VAL A 70 -4.70 0.82 20.94
CA VAL A 70 -3.73 1.42 21.86
C VAL A 70 -2.35 1.06 21.33
N PRO A 71 -1.52 2.04 20.92
CA PRO A 71 -0.14 1.79 20.54
C PRO A 71 0.61 1.03 21.64
N LEU A 72 1.43 0.06 21.23
CA LEU A 72 2.27 -0.67 22.16
C LEU A 72 3.46 0.21 22.57
N SER A 73 3.99 0.00 23.76
CA SER A 73 5.10 0.79 24.31
C SER A 73 6.38 0.75 23.47
N GLU A 74 6.55 -0.34 22.72
CA GLU A 74 7.67 -0.61 21.83
C GLU A 74 7.53 0.05 20.45
N TRP A 75 6.42 0.71 20.16
CA TRP A 75 6.27 1.47 18.91
C TRP A 75 6.97 2.81 19.03
N GLU A 76 7.82 3.10 18.05
CA GLU A 76 8.56 4.35 17.99
C GLU A 76 7.76 5.39 17.21
N LYS A 77 7.77 6.63 17.68
CA LYS A 77 7.17 7.72 16.91
C LYS A 77 7.96 7.95 15.63
N SER A 78 7.22 8.15 14.55
CA SER A 78 7.76 8.51 13.23
C SER A 78 6.89 9.59 12.62
N GLU A 79 7.40 10.30 11.62
CA GLU A 79 6.68 11.37 10.94
C GLU A 79 6.77 11.17 9.43
N CYS A 80 5.64 11.35 8.76
CA CYS A 80 5.55 11.41 7.31
C CYS A 80 4.86 12.71 6.91
N ASN A 81 5.66 13.73 6.61
CA ASN A 81 5.17 15.10 6.34
C ASN A 81 4.28 15.61 7.48
N SER A 82 2.98 15.81 7.24
CA SER A 82 2.02 16.31 8.23
C SER A 82 1.39 15.22 9.11
N TYR A 83 1.79 13.95 8.96
CA TYR A 83 1.21 12.83 9.67
C TYR A 83 2.17 12.31 10.74
N GLU A 84 1.73 12.33 12.00
CA GLU A 84 2.38 11.57 13.08
C GLU A 84 2.00 10.10 12.91
N LEU A 85 3.01 9.24 12.84
CA LEU A 85 2.89 7.79 12.72
C LEU A 85 3.57 7.13 13.91
N TRP A 86 3.25 5.86 14.11
CA TRP A 86 3.95 4.99 15.05
C TRP A 86 4.49 3.79 14.27
N GLY A 87 5.81 3.63 14.24
CA GLY A 87 6.51 2.58 13.51
C GLY A 87 6.86 1.41 14.42
N TYR A 88 6.80 0.19 13.85
CA TYR A 88 7.32 -1.01 14.48
C TYR A 88 7.89 -1.96 13.43
N TYR A 89 9.09 -2.48 13.69
CA TYR A 89 9.76 -3.45 12.82
C TYR A 89 9.41 -4.88 13.23
N PHE A 90 8.77 -5.66 12.35
CA PHE A 90 8.44 -7.06 12.64
C PHE A 90 9.58 -7.99 12.20
N SER A 91 10.27 -8.61 13.16
CA SER A 91 11.42 -9.49 12.90
C SER A 91 11.06 -10.95 12.55
N HIS A 92 9.80 -11.40 12.65
CA HIS A 92 9.55 -12.84 12.82
C HIS A 92 8.83 -13.60 11.70
N ILE A 93 8.21 -12.94 10.70
CA ILE A 93 7.44 -13.69 9.68
C ILE A 93 7.68 -13.22 8.23
N GLU A 94 7.81 -11.91 7.96
CA GLU A 94 8.02 -11.39 6.59
C GLU A 94 8.98 -10.19 6.49
N GLU A 95 9.73 -9.87 7.55
CA GLU A 95 10.61 -8.68 7.64
C GLU A 95 9.96 -7.40 7.08
N ARG A 96 8.75 -7.08 7.55
CA ARG A 96 8.01 -5.90 7.07
C ARG A 96 8.09 -4.77 8.07
N GLU A 97 8.27 -3.57 7.56
CA GLU A 97 8.08 -2.34 8.31
C GLU A 97 6.59 -2.02 8.37
N VAL A 98 6.06 -1.78 9.57
CA VAL A 98 4.65 -1.42 9.74
C VAL A 98 4.51 -0.09 10.45
N PHE A 99 3.74 0.79 9.83
CA PHE A 99 3.40 2.10 10.37
C PHE A 99 1.92 2.13 10.74
N PHE A 100 1.63 2.70 11.90
CA PHE A 100 0.30 2.91 12.42
C PHE A 100 -0.05 4.39 12.39
N TYR A 101 -1.24 4.71 11.89
CA TYR A 101 -1.85 6.02 11.93
C TYR A 101 -3.21 5.93 12.62
N THR A 102 -3.47 6.90 13.50
CA THR A 102 -4.80 7.09 14.12
C THR A 102 -5.37 8.44 13.70
N SER A 103 -6.61 8.46 13.23
CA SER A 103 -7.31 9.68 12.89
C SER A 103 -8.02 10.28 14.10
N ASP A 104 -8.05 11.60 14.13
CA ASP A 104 -8.97 12.44 14.91
C ASP A 104 -10.47 12.07 14.79
N ARG A 105 -10.84 11.29 13.76
CA ARG A 105 -12.22 10.82 13.50
C ARG A 105 -12.46 9.37 13.93
N GLY A 106 -11.54 8.77 14.69
CA GLY A 106 -11.75 7.46 15.32
C GLY A 106 -11.53 6.24 14.44
N TRP A 107 -10.91 6.39 13.27
CA TRP A 107 -10.45 5.28 12.45
C TRP A 107 -8.92 5.17 12.46
N ASN A 108 -8.43 3.98 12.18
CA ASN A 108 -7.04 3.58 12.31
C ASN A 108 -6.58 2.88 11.03
N VAL A 109 -5.32 3.11 10.66
CA VAL A 109 -4.69 2.50 9.49
C VAL A 109 -3.34 1.93 9.88
N PHE A 110 -3.07 0.71 9.41
CA PHE A 110 -1.75 0.10 9.41
C PHE A 110 -1.27 -0.01 7.98
N LEU A 111 -0.05 0.45 7.71
CA LEU A 111 0.60 0.37 6.41
C LEU A 111 1.83 -0.52 6.54
N SER A 112 1.91 -1.58 5.73
CA SER A 112 2.97 -2.58 5.81
C SER A 112 3.77 -2.65 4.51
N PHE A 113 5.05 -2.35 4.64
CA PHE A 113 6.00 -2.20 3.54
C PHE A 113 7.08 -3.29 3.60
N PRO A 114 7.59 -3.75 2.46
CA PRO A 114 8.82 -4.54 2.44
C PRO A 114 10.01 -3.64 2.85
N PRO A 115 11.09 -4.22 3.40
CA PRO A 115 12.15 -3.46 4.10
C PRO A 115 13.04 -2.63 3.14
N ASP A 116 13.05 -2.98 1.87
CA ASP A 116 13.77 -2.28 0.81
C ASP A 116 12.97 -1.13 0.18
N PHE A 117 11.68 -0.98 0.51
CA PHE A 117 10.83 0.07 -0.04
C PHE A 117 11.08 1.43 0.63
N LYS A 118 11.69 2.37 -0.12
CA LYS A 118 12.12 3.67 0.41
C LYS A 118 11.07 4.79 0.32
N ASP A 119 10.02 4.60 -0.48
CA ASP A 119 8.99 5.61 -0.71
C ASP A 119 7.78 5.48 0.23
N TYR A 120 7.94 4.87 1.41
CA TYR A 120 6.86 4.64 2.37
C TYR A 120 6.15 5.93 2.78
N CYS A 121 6.90 7.03 2.94
CA CYS A 121 6.35 8.33 3.31
C CYS A 121 5.47 8.91 2.18
N VAL A 122 5.94 8.83 0.93
CA VAL A 122 5.19 9.31 -0.25
C VAL A 122 3.90 8.52 -0.42
N PHE A 123 3.96 7.19 -0.32
CA PHE A 123 2.77 6.33 -0.38
C PHE A 123 1.79 6.66 0.75
N THR A 124 2.28 6.72 1.99
CA THR A 124 1.46 6.95 3.18
C THR A 124 0.72 8.27 3.09
N GLN A 125 1.40 9.35 2.71
CA GLN A 125 0.77 10.65 2.55
C GLN A 125 -0.34 10.62 1.49
N LYS A 126 -0.02 10.17 0.26
CA LYS A 126 -1.00 10.08 -0.83
C LYS A 126 -2.21 9.24 -0.44
N PHE A 127 -1.98 8.11 0.23
CA PHE A 127 -3.02 7.21 0.70
C PHE A 127 -3.92 7.89 1.74
N LEU A 128 -3.34 8.45 2.81
CA LEU A 128 -4.11 9.06 3.89
C LEU A 128 -4.88 10.30 3.42
N ASP A 129 -4.30 11.13 2.56
CA ASP A 129 -4.96 12.30 1.97
C ASP A 129 -6.21 11.87 1.18
N ARG A 130 -6.06 10.90 0.28
CA ARG A 130 -7.19 10.40 -0.54
C ARG A 130 -8.23 9.68 0.31
N LEU A 131 -7.81 8.85 1.27
CA LEU A 131 -8.73 8.15 2.16
C LEU A 131 -9.54 9.16 3.01
N ARG A 132 -8.89 10.17 3.61
CA ARG A 132 -9.54 11.24 4.37
C ARG A 132 -10.58 11.97 3.53
N TYR A 133 -10.22 12.33 2.30
CA TYR A 133 -11.13 12.97 1.35
C TYR A 133 -12.34 12.07 1.08
N PHE A 134 -12.12 10.81 0.69
CA PHE A 134 -13.23 9.90 0.35
C PHE A 134 -14.13 9.60 1.54
N ILE A 135 -13.59 9.37 2.74
CA ILE A 135 -14.39 9.21 3.96
C ILE A 135 -15.26 10.45 4.21
N SER A 136 -14.75 11.65 3.93
CA SER A 136 -15.50 12.89 4.18
C SER A 136 -16.70 13.11 3.26
N ILE A 137 -16.70 12.49 2.07
CA ILE A 137 -17.78 12.65 1.08
C ILE A 137 -18.69 11.41 0.96
N THR A 138 -18.25 10.26 1.48
CA THR A 138 -19.00 9.01 1.38
C THR A 138 -20.09 8.96 2.45
N ARG A 139 -21.34 8.73 2.02
CA ARG A 139 -22.50 8.59 2.93
C ARG A 139 -22.62 7.19 3.53
N ASP A 140 -22.16 6.18 2.79
CA ASP A 140 -22.12 4.79 3.23
C ASP A 140 -20.80 4.51 3.97
N GLN A 141 -20.91 4.16 5.25
CA GLN A 141 -19.75 3.83 6.08
C GLN A 141 -19.57 2.32 6.29
N SER A 142 -20.34 1.48 5.58
CA SER A 142 -20.25 0.03 5.70
C SER A 142 -18.91 -0.52 5.21
N GLN A 143 -18.23 0.19 4.31
CA GLN A 143 -16.92 -0.18 3.78
C GLN A 143 -16.06 1.09 3.57
N PRO A 144 -14.78 1.07 3.99
CA PRO A 144 -13.90 2.22 3.78
C PRO A 144 -13.59 2.39 2.29
N PRO A 145 -13.62 3.63 1.77
CA PRO A 145 -13.36 3.90 0.36
C PRO A 145 -11.86 3.90 0.08
N PHE A 146 -11.25 2.71 -0.04
CA PHE A 146 -9.84 2.58 -0.38
C PHE A 146 -9.57 3.23 -1.74
N PRO A 147 -8.63 4.20 -1.84
CA PRO A 147 -8.29 4.81 -3.11
C PRO A 147 -7.78 3.79 -4.11
N ALA A 148 -8.40 3.68 -5.28
CA ALA A 148 -7.96 2.70 -6.28
C ALA A 148 -6.56 3.00 -6.87
N ILE A 149 -6.18 4.27 -6.86
CA ILE A 149 -4.95 4.81 -7.46
C ILE A 149 -4.39 5.85 -6.49
N LEU A 150 -3.05 5.96 -6.34
CA LEU A 150 -2.33 6.95 -5.53
C LEU A 150 -1.34 7.78 -6.36
#